data_AF-A0A5F7ZWV5-F1
#
_entry.id   AF-A0A5F7ZWV5-F1
#
_cell.length_a   1.000
_cell.length_b   1.000
_cell.length_c   1.000
_cell.angle_alpha   90.00
_cell.angle_beta   90.00
_cell.angle_gamma   90.00
#
_symmetry.space_group_name_H-M   'P 1'
#
loop_
_entity.id
_entity.type
_entity.pdbx_description
1 polymer ?
#
loop_
_entity_poly.entity_id
_entity_poly.type
_entity_poly.pdbx_seq_one_letter_code
_entity_poly.pdbx_strand_id
1 'polypeptide(L)'
;MDTTRYSRWGGSSEEVPGGHWGRRVHWSGRPLFLALAVLVVTVLWAVILSILLSKASTERAALLDGQDLLRTNASKQTAALGALKEEVGVCRSCCSGTQAQLQTTRSELGEAQAKLMEQESALRELREHVTQGLAEASRNREDVRTELFRALEAVRLHNNSCEPCPTSWLSFEGSCYFFSVPKTTWAAAQGHCADASAHLVIVGGLEEQGFLTRNTGGRGYWLGLRAVRHLGKVQGYQWVDGVSLSFSHWNQGEPNDARGREDCVMMLRTGLWNDAPCDSEKDGWICEKRHNC
;
A
#
# COMPACT_ATOMS: atom_id res chain seq x y z
N MET A 1 12.62 -10.70 -75.32
CA MET A 1 12.73 -9.35 -75.89
C MET A 1 14.20 -9.16 -76.24
N ASP A 2 14.60 -9.62 -77.42
CA ASP A 2 14.64 -8.86 -78.70
C ASP A 2 16.08 -8.31 -78.90
N THR A 3 16.99 -9.10 -79.47
CA THR A 3 17.50 -9.01 -80.86
C THR A 3 17.74 -7.60 -81.42
N THR A 4 18.97 -7.41 -81.92
CA THR A 4 19.43 -6.66 -83.13
C THR A 4 20.89 -6.20 -82.85
N ARG A 5 21.87 -6.21 -83.75
CA ARG A 5 21.87 -5.82 -85.17
C ARG A 5 23.21 -6.23 -85.83
N TYR A 6 23.09 -6.75 -87.06
CA TYR A 6 23.97 -6.72 -88.23
C TYR A 6 25.33 -5.97 -88.23
N SER A 7 26.30 -6.55 -88.98
CA SER A 7 27.10 -5.98 -90.11
C SER A 7 28.55 -6.53 -90.09
N ARG A 8 29.35 -6.61 -91.16
CA ARG A 8 29.24 -6.64 -92.63
C ARG A 8 30.70 -6.78 -93.12
N TRP A 9 30.96 -7.77 -94.00
CA TRP A 9 31.93 -7.83 -95.11
C TRP A 9 33.40 -7.37 -94.97
N GLY A 10 34.27 -8.11 -95.65
CA GLY A 10 35.30 -7.49 -96.50
C GLY A 10 36.66 -8.18 -96.49
N GLY A 11 36.77 -9.34 -97.14
CA GLY A 11 38.06 -9.85 -97.59
C GLY A 11 38.50 -9.16 -98.88
N SER A 12 39.80 -8.89 -98.98
CA SER A 12 40.49 -8.51 -100.22
C SER A 12 41.74 -9.39 -100.33
N SER A 13 41.86 -10.13 -101.42
CA SER A 13 43.11 -10.72 -101.87
C SER A 13 43.12 -10.65 -103.39
N GLU A 14 44.16 -9.98 -103.90
CA GLU A 14 44.48 -9.76 -105.30
C GLU A 14 44.73 -11.07 -106.05
N GLU A 15 44.46 -11.01 -107.35
CA GLU A 15 44.53 -12.09 -108.31
C GLU A 15 45.66 -11.86 -109.34
N VAL A 16 46.20 -12.98 -109.85
CA VAL A 16 46.73 -13.21 -111.23
C VAL A 16 48.21 -12.82 -111.50
N PRO A 17 49.00 -13.58 -112.32
CA PRO A 17 48.57 -14.46 -113.42
C PRO A 17 49.16 -15.89 -113.54
N GLY A 18 48.32 -16.79 -114.05
CA GLY A 18 48.44 -17.40 -115.38
C GLY A 18 49.69 -18.21 -115.73
N GLY A 19 49.54 -19.54 -115.80
CA GLY A 19 50.48 -20.43 -116.49
C GLY A 19 49.94 -21.85 -116.68
N HIS A 20 49.45 -22.16 -117.87
CA HIS A 20 49.08 -23.51 -118.32
C HIS A 20 50.30 -24.40 -118.55
N TRP A 21 50.28 -25.65 -118.09
CA TRP A 21 50.73 -26.82 -118.87
C TRP A 21 50.01 -28.07 -118.36
N GLY A 22 49.22 -28.70 -119.24
CA GLY A 22 48.66 -30.02 -118.97
C GLY A 22 49.69 -31.11 -119.20
N ARG A 23 49.63 -32.16 -118.36
CA ARG A 23 49.74 -33.53 -118.85
C ARG A 23 49.18 -34.53 -117.83
N ARG A 24 48.31 -35.39 -118.34
CA ARG A 24 47.65 -36.51 -117.65
C ARG A 24 48.67 -37.62 -117.45
N VAL A 25 48.86 -38.10 -116.22
CA VAL A 25 49.39 -39.45 -115.96
C VAL A 25 48.58 -40.03 -114.81
N HIS A 26 47.78 -41.04 -115.12
CA HIS A 26 46.92 -41.76 -114.20
C HIS A 26 47.67 -43.02 -113.77
N TRP A 27 48.09 -43.12 -112.50
CA TRP A 27 48.59 -44.37 -111.93
C TRP A 27 47.82 -44.72 -110.66
N SER A 28 47.35 -45.96 -110.64
CA SER A 28 46.35 -46.53 -109.75
C SER A 28 47.00 -47.27 -108.58
N GLY A 29 46.65 -46.85 -107.38
CA GLY A 29 46.87 -47.51 -106.09
C GLY A 29 46.09 -46.74 -105.00
N ARG A 30 44.75 -46.63 -105.06
CA ARG A 30 43.74 -47.64 -104.67
C ARG A 30 44.13 -48.35 -103.36
N PRO A 31 43.24 -48.61 -102.40
CA PRO A 31 42.27 -47.81 -101.63
C PRO A 31 42.72 -47.65 -100.16
N LEU A 32 43.91 -48.18 -99.81
CA LEU A 32 44.39 -48.36 -98.44
C LEU A 32 44.75 -47.03 -97.75
N PHE A 33 45.39 -46.10 -98.46
CA PHE A 33 45.71 -44.76 -97.94
C PHE A 33 44.47 -43.90 -97.71
N LEU A 34 43.46 -44.01 -98.56
CA LEU A 34 42.16 -43.37 -98.36
C LEU A 34 41.41 -44.01 -97.19
N ALA A 35 41.45 -45.34 -97.06
CA ALA A 35 40.90 -46.03 -95.91
C ALA A 35 41.60 -45.64 -94.61
N LEU A 36 42.94 -45.55 -94.59
CA LEU A 36 43.74 -45.13 -93.43
C LEU A 36 43.47 -43.66 -93.07
N ALA A 37 43.37 -42.77 -94.06
CA ALA A 37 43.04 -41.37 -93.85
C ALA A 37 41.62 -41.21 -93.28
N VAL A 38 40.64 -41.97 -93.78
CA VAL A 38 39.28 -42.01 -93.22
C VAL A 38 39.29 -42.59 -91.80
N LEU A 39 40.12 -43.59 -91.51
CA LEU A 39 40.26 -44.18 -90.18
C LEU A 39 40.89 -43.18 -89.19
N VAL A 40 41.93 -42.45 -89.60
CA VAL A 40 42.54 -41.39 -88.79
C VAL A 40 41.57 -40.24 -88.56
N VAL A 41 40.83 -39.81 -89.59
CA VAL A 41 39.81 -38.75 -89.46
C VAL A 41 38.67 -39.18 -88.55
N THR A 42 38.19 -40.42 -88.66
CA THR A 42 37.13 -40.94 -87.77
C THR A 42 37.61 -41.11 -86.34
N VAL A 43 38.85 -41.54 -86.10
CA VAL A 43 39.46 -41.59 -84.76
C VAL A 43 39.65 -40.18 -84.19
N LEU A 44 40.15 -39.23 -84.97
CA LEU A 44 40.28 -37.82 -84.54
C LEU A 44 38.92 -37.21 -84.21
N TRP A 45 37.90 -37.43 -85.06
CA TRP A 45 36.53 -37.00 -84.78
C TRP A 45 35.95 -37.67 -83.54
N ALA A 46 36.22 -38.96 -83.31
CA ALA A 46 35.80 -39.66 -82.09
C ALA A 46 36.47 -39.08 -80.83
N VAL A 47 37.76 -38.75 -80.89
CA VAL A 47 38.48 -38.10 -79.79
C VAL A 47 37.93 -36.70 -79.51
N ILE A 48 37.73 -35.88 -80.56
CA ILE A 48 37.14 -34.53 -80.43
C ILE A 48 35.73 -34.62 -79.82
N LEU A 49 34.90 -35.54 -80.34
CA LEU A 49 33.55 -35.77 -79.83
C LEU A 49 33.57 -36.22 -78.37
N SER A 50 34.50 -37.10 -77.99
CA SER A 50 34.67 -37.55 -76.59
C SER A 50 35.06 -36.40 -75.66
N ILE A 51 35.96 -35.50 -76.08
CA ILE A 51 36.35 -34.32 -75.30
C ILE A 51 35.16 -33.37 -75.14
N LEU A 52 34.42 -33.11 -76.23
CA LEU A 52 33.23 -32.25 -76.20
C LEU A 52 32.13 -32.84 -75.31
N LEU A 53 31.89 -34.15 -75.38
CA LEU A 53 30.93 -34.86 -74.51
C LEU A 53 31.36 -34.83 -73.04
N SER A 54 32.66 -34.98 -72.77
CA SER A 54 33.21 -34.86 -71.40
C SER A 54 33.02 -33.45 -70.86
N LYS A 55 33.38 -32.42 -71.63
CA LYS A 55 33.18 -31.02 -71.23
C LYS A 55 31.69 -30.69 -71.02
N ALA A 56 30.82 -31.11 -71.94
CA ALA A 56 29.38 -30.95 -71.81
C ALA A 56 28.82 -31.68 -70.58
N SER A 57 29.35 -32.87 -70.25
CA SER A 57 29.01 -33.61 -69.04
C SER A 57 29.43 -32.86 -67.77
N THR A 58 30.65 -32.29 -67.74
CA THR A 58 31.13 -31.51 -66.59
C THR A 58 30.36 -30.21 -66.38
N GLU A 59 30.05 -29.47 -67.45
CA GLU A 59 29.23 -28.25 -67.37
C GLU A 59 27.80 -28.57 -66.93
N ARG A 60 27.23 -29.67 -67.42
CA ARG A 60 25.92 -30.16 -66.98
C ARG A 60 25.92 -30.55 -65.50
N ALA A 61 26.97 -31.21 -65.02
CA ALA A 61 27.11 -31.56 -63.60
C ALA A 61 27.20 -30.30 -62.72
N ALA A 62 27.99 -29.30 -63.13
CA ALA A 62 28.10 -28.02 -62.41
C ALA A 62 26.77 -27.23 -62.39
N LEU A 63 26.02 -27.25 -63.50
CA LEU A 63 24.69 -26.64 -63.57
C LEU A 63 23.67 -27.34 -62.66
N LEU A 64 23.70 -28.68 -62.60
CA LEU A 64 22.85 -29.47 -61.70
C LEU A 64 23.18 -29.18 -60.22
N ASP A 65 24.46 -29.12 -59.87
CA ASP A 65 24.90 -28.75 -58.51
C ASP A 65 24.46 -27.33 -58.11
N GLY A 66 24.60 -26.37 -59.03
CA GLY A 66 24.08 -25.02 -58.83
C GLY A 66 22.56 -24.97 -58.66
N GLN A 67 21.82 -25.79 -59.41
CA GLN A 67 20.36 -25.89 -59.29
C GLN A 67 19.96 -26.50 -57.93
N ASP A 68 20.67 -27.50 -57.44
CA ASP A 68 20.43 -28.10 -56.12
C ASP A 68 20.79 -27.14 -54.98
N LEU A 69 21.87 -26.35 -55.12
CA LEU A 69 22.22 -25.30 -54.16
C LEU A 69 21.14 -24.20 -54.09
N LEU A 70 20.61 -23.78 -55.24
CA LEU A 70 19.50 -22.81 -55.28
C LEU A 70 18.23 -23.38 -54.66
N ARG A 71 17.90 -24.65 -54.94
CA ARG A 71 16.73 -25.32 -54.38
C ARG A 71 16.83 -25.47 -52.86
N THR A 72 18.01 -25.84 -52.35
CA THR A 72 18.27 -25.95 -50.91
C THR A 72 18.29 -24.59 -50.20
N ASN A 73 18.81 -23.54 -50.85
CA ASN A 73 18.75 -22.20 -50.27
C ASN A 73 17.31 -21.65 -50.24
N ALA A 74 16.55 -21.87 -51.31
CA ALA A 74 15.13 -21.52 -51.35
C ALA A 74 14.31 -22.26 -50.27
N SER A 75 14.58 -23.56 -50.05
CA SER A 75 13.89 -24.30 -48.99
C SER A 75 14.25 -23.79 -47.59
N LYS A 76 15.53 -23.47 -47.34
CA LYS A 76 15.98 -22.85 -46.07
C LYS A 76 15.32 -21.49 -45.83
N GLN A 77 15.24 -20.63 -46.85
CA GLN A 77 14.56 -19.33 -46.73
C GLN A 77 13.06 -19.50 -46.47
N THR A 78 12.41 -20.46 -47.13
CA THR A 78 10.98 -20.74 -46.92
C THR A 78 10.73 -21.23 -45.49
N ALA A 79 11.60 -22.09 -44.96
CA ALA A 79 11.52 -22.56 -43.58
C ALA A 79 11.75 -21.41 -42.57
N ALA A 80 12.76 -20.58 -42.79
CA ALA A 80 13.04 -19.42 -41.94
C ALA A 80 11.89 -18.39 -41.96
N LEU A 81 11.30 -18.13 -43.13
CA LEU A 81 10.13 -17.27 -43.26
C LEU A 81 8.90 -17.86 -42.54
N GLY A 82 8.73 -19.18 -42.60
CA GLY A 82 7.69 -19.89 -41.86
C GLY A 82 7.83 -19.71 -40.35
N ALA A 83 9.03 -19.95 -39.81
CA ALA A 83 9.33 -19.76 -38.39
C ALA A 83 9.10 -18.31 -37.94
N LEU A 84 9.59 -17.33 -38.71
CA LEU A 84 9.36 -15.90 -38.41
C LEU A 84 7.88 -15.54 -38.41
N LYS A 85 7.07 -16.12 -39.32
CA LYS A 85 5.63 -15.88 -39.37
C LYS A 85 4.91 -16.44 -38.14
N GLU A 86 5.34 -17.59 -37.64
CA GLU A 86 4.82 -18.17 -36.40
C GLU A 86 5.17 -17.28 -35.19
N GLU A 87 6.42 -16.85 -35.06
CA GLU A 87 6.84 -15.94 -33.97
C GLU A 87 6.07 -14.62 -33.98
N VAL A 88 5.89 -14.01 -35.16
CA VAL A 88 5.07 -12.79 -35.31
C VAL A 88 3.61 -13.05 -34.95
N GLY A 89 3.08 -14.23 -35.27
CA GLY A 89 1.73 -14.65 -34.86
C GLY A 89 1.57 -14.73 -33.34
N VAL A 90 2.53 -15.37 -32.66
CA VAL A 90 2.58 -15.45 -31.19
C VAL A 90 2.68 -14.06 -30.57
N CYS A 91 3.57 -13.21 -31.08
CA CYS A 91 3.75 -11.85 -30.60
C CYS A 91 2.46 -11.02 -30.77
N ARG A 92 1.78 -11.13 -31.92
CA ARG A 92 0.49 -10.46 -32.16
C ARG A 92 -0.57 -10.91 -31.16
N SER A 93 -0.69 -12.22 -30.91
CA SER A 93 -1.64 -12.76 -29.94
C SER A 93 -1.34 -12.27 -28.51
N CYS A 94 -0.07 -12.23 -28.12
CA CYS A 94 0.37 -11.70 -26.83
C CYS A 94 0.00 -10.22 -26.70
N CYS A 95 0.29 -9.41 -27.72
CA CYS A 95 -0.03 -7.99 -27.77
C CYS A 95 -1.54 -7.72 -27.67
N SER A 96 -2.39 -8.52 -28.35
CA SER A 96 -3.84 -8.39 -28.20
C SER A 96 -4.31 -8.76 -26.79
N GLY A 97 -3.67 -9.76 -26.16
CA GLY A 97 -3.98 -10.17 -24.79
C GLY A 97 -3.63 -9.08 -23.77
N THR A 98 -2.43 -8.49 -23.89
CA THR A 98 -2.02 -7.38 -23.01
C THR A 98 -2.86 -6.13 -23.22
N GLN A 99 -3.27 -5.84 -24.47
CA GLN A 99 -4.19 -4.74 -24.75
C GLN A 99 -5.56 -4.94 -24.08
N ALA A 100 -6.12 -6.15 -24.13
CA ALA A 100 -7.37 -6.47 -23.46
C ALA A 100 -7.24 -6.32 -21.93
N GLN A 101 -6.17 -6.85 -21.34
CA GLN A 101 -5.89 -6.70 -19.91
C GLN A 101 -5.77 -5.22 -19.52
N LEU A 102 -5.04 -4.42 -20.29
CA LEU A 102 -4.88 -2.99 -20.02
C LEU A 102 -6.23 -2.24 -20.04
N GLN A 103 -7.12 -2.61 -20.96
CA GLN A 103 -8.47 -2.05 -21.02
C GLN A 103 -9.30 -2.43 -19.79
N THR A 104 -9.25 -3.69 -19.37
CA THR A 104 -9.93 -4.17 -18.15
C THR A 104 -9.41 -3.44 -16.91
N THR A 105 -8.09 -3.39 -16.71
CA THR A 105 -7.49 -2.69 -15.57
C THR A 105 -7.81 -1.20 -15.58
N ARG A 106 -7.89 -0.57 -16.76
CA ARG A 106 -8.30 0.82 -16.89
C ARG A 106 -9.75 1.05 -16.44
N SER A 107 -10.68 0.14 -16.78
CA SER A 107 -12.06 0.24 -16.31
C SER A 107 -12.17 0.02 -14.80
N GLU A 108 -11.47 -0.97 -14.24
CA GLU A 108 -11.46 -1.25 -12.81
C GLU A 108 -10.89 -0.06 -12.01
N LEU A 109 -9.81 0.56 -12.52
CA LEU A 109 -9.24 1.75 -11.91
C LEU A 109 -10.23 2.93 -11.93
N GLY A 110 -10.97 3.11 -13.03
CA GLY A 110 -12.01 4.14 -13.12
C GLY A 110 -13.15 3.92 -12.12
N GLU A 111 -13.59 2.67 -11.94
CA GLU A 111 -14.61 2.33 -10.93
C GLU A 111 -14.10 2.56 -9.51
N ALA A 112 -12.86 2.16 -9.21
CA ALA A 112 -12.23 2.40 -7.92
C ALA A 112 -12.08 3.91 -7.62
N GLN A 113 -11.73 4.71 -8.63
CA GLN A 113 -11.67 6.18 -8.50
C GLN A 113 -13.04 6.78 -8.20
N ALA A 114 -14.10 6.32 -8.87
CA ALA A 114 -15.46 6.79 -8.61
C ALA A 114 -15.91 6.47 -7.17
N LYS A 115 -15.65 5.24 -6.71
CA LYS A 115 -15.92 4.82 -5.32
C LYS A 115 -15.15 5.65 -4.30
N LEU A 116 -13.88 5.98 -4.58
CA LEU A 116 -13.08 6.81 -3.70
C LEU A 116 -13.64 8.23 -3.59
N MET A 117 -14.05 8.83 -4.72
CA MET A 117 -14.67 10.16 -4.74
C MET A 117 -16.00 10.18 -3.96
N GLU A 118 -16.81 9.14 -4.08
CA GLU A 118 -18.05 8.98 -3.31
C GLU A 118 -17.75 8.88 -1.80
N GLN A 119 -16.80 8.03 -1.40
CA GLN A 119 -16.38 7.94 0.00
C GLN A 119 -15.84 9.26 0.55
N GLU A 120 -15.07 10.00 -0.25
CA GLU A 120 -14.54 11.30 0.16
C GLU A 120 -15.68 12.31 0.38
N SER A 121 -16.69 12.34 -0.50
CA SER A 121 -17.87 13.20 -0.31
C SER A 121 -18.65 12.84 0.95
N ALA A 122 -18.91 11.54 1.19
CA ALA A 122 -19.60 11.07 2.38
C ALA A 122 -18.83 11.42 3.67
N LEU A 123 -17.50 11.31 3.63
CA LEU A 123 -16.65 11.68 4.76
C LEU A 123 -16.70 13.19 5.04
N ARG A 124 -16.70 14.03 4.00
CA ARG A 124 -16.83 15.48 4.15
C ARG A 124 -18.19 15.85 4.74
N GLU A 125 -19.27 15.23 4.25
CA GLU A 125 -20.61 15.44 4.78
C GLU A 125 -20.72 15.01 6.25
N LEU A 126 -20.20 13.84 6.60
CA LEU A 126 -20.17 13.36 7.97
C LEU A 126 -19.36 14.30 8.88
N ARG A 127 -18.21 14.79 8.39
CA ARG A 127 -17.40 15.75 9.14
C ARG A 127 -18.19 17.02 9.47
N GLU A 128 -18.91 17.58 8.50
CA GLU A 128 -19.74 18.78 8.72
C GLU A 128 -20.90 18.51 9.70
N HIS A 129 -21.55 17.35 9.62
CA HIS A 129 -22.58 16.97 10.58
C HIS A 129 -22.01 16.85 12.00
N VAL A 130 -20.84 16.25 12.16
CA VAL A 130 -20.18 16.09 13.47
C VAL A 130 -19.75 17.45 14.02
N THR A 131 -19.17 18.34 13.22
CA THR A 131 -18.75 19.68 13.68
C THR A 131 -19.95 20.52 14.09
N GLN A 132 -21.05 20.48 13.33
CA GLN A 132 -22.28 21.19 13.66
C GLN A 132 -22.91 20.64 14.95
N GLY A 133 -23.02 19.31 15.07
CA GLY A 133 -23.55 18.67 16.28
C GLY A 133 -22.72 18.98 17.52
N LEU A 134 -21.39 19.02 17.40
CA LEU A 134 -20.50 19.39 18.52
C LEU A 134 -20.69 20.86 18.93
N ALA A 135 -20.85 21.77 17.95
CA ALA A 135 -21.10 23.17 18.22
C ALA A 135 -22.46 23.40 18.92
N GLU A 136 -23.49 22.65 18.51
CA GLU A 136 -24.81 22.68 19.15
C GLU A 136 -24.76 22.11 20.57
N ALA A 137 -24.14 20.94 20.77
CA ALA A 137 -23.96 20.35 22.10
C ALA A 137 -23.19 21.30 23.04
N SER A 138 -22.19 22.00 22.53
CA SER A 138 -21.43 22.99 23.30
C SER A 138 -22.29 24.18 23.74
N ARG A 139 -23.16 24.69 22.86
CA ARG A 139 -24.11 25.76 23.21
C ARG A 139 -25.14 25.29 24.23
N ASN A 140 -25.73 24.11 24.02
CA ASN A 140 -26.71 23.54 24.95
C ASN A 140 -26.10 23.34 26.35
N ARG A 141 -24.85 22.89 26.42
CA ARG A 141 -24.13 22.75 27.70
C ARG A 141 -23.97 24.11 28.42
N GLU A 142 -23.64 25.17 27.68
CA GLU A 142 -23.46 26.50 28.27
C GLU A 142 -24.79 27.13 28.71
N ASP A 143 -25.87 26.88 27.96
CA ASP A 143 -27.22 27.31 28.31
C ASP A 143 -27.69 26.63 29.60
N VAL A 144 -27.54 25.30 29.68
CA VAL A 144 -27.81 24.52 30.91
C VAL A 144 -26.97 25.02 32.08
N ARG A 145 -25.68 25.31 31.87
CA ARG A 145 -24.80 25.87 32.91
C ARG A 145 -25.32 27.22 33.41
N THR A 146 -25.76 28.08 32.51
CA THR A 146 -26.27 29.42 32.83
C THR A 146 -27.59 29.35 33.59
N GLU A 147 -28.53 28.52 33.13
CA GLU A 147 -29.81 28.29 33.80
C GLU A 147 -29.63 27.66 35.19
N LEU A 148 -28.73 26.69 35.31
CA LEU A 148 -28.37 26.10 36.59
C LEU A 148 -27.81 27.14 37.56
N PHE A 149 -26.93 28.03 37.09
CA PHE A 149 -26.38 29.09 37.92
C PHE A 149 -27.47 30.06 38.40
N ARG A 150 -28.39 30.48 37.51
CA ARG A 150 -29.53 31.33 37.90
C ARG A 150 -30.44 30.66 38.93
N ALA A 151 -30.75 29.38 38.72
CA ALA A 151 -31.58 28.60 39.64
C ALA A 151 -30.89 28.44 41.02
N LEU A 152 -29.58 28.16 41.03
CA LEU A 152 -28.79 28.07 42.26
C LEU A 152 -28.77 29.40 43.02
N GLU A 153 -28.61 30.52 42.32
CA GLU A 153 -28.62 31.85 42.95
C GLU A 153 -30.00 32.18 43.53
N ALA A 154 -31.08 31.81 42.82
CA ALA A 154 -32.44 31.98 43.34
C ALA A 154 -32.70 31.16 44.61
N VAL A 155 -32.20 29.93 44.68
CA VAL A 155 -32.27 29.08 45.89
C VAL A 155 -31.44 29.67 47.03
N ARG A 156 -30.21 30.09 46.73
CA ARG A 156 -29.32 30.74 47.72
C ARG A 156 -29.97 31.95 48.37
N LEU A 157 -30.69 32.76 47.60
CA LEU A 157 -31.37 33.96 48.11
C LEU A 157 -32.64 33.65 48.94
N HIS A 158 -33.18 32.43 48.86
CA HIS A 158 -34.40 32.03 49.57
C HIS A 158 -34.16 31.22 50.85
N ASN A 159 -32.96 30.67 51.08
CA ASN A 159 -32.68 29.89 52.29
C ASN A 159 -31.60 30.53 53.17
N ASN A 160 -32.02 31.42 54.08
CA ASN A 160 -31.13 32.16 54.98
C ASN A 160 -30.79 31.42 56.29
N SER A 161 -31.08 30.12 56.40
CA SER A 161 -30.69 29.34 57.58
C SER A 161 -30.07 28.01 57.19
N CYS A 162 -28.81 28.06 56.75
CA CYS A 162 -27.97 26.87 56.68
C CYS A 162 -27.74 26.34 58.10
N GLU A 163 -27.98 25.04 58.33
CA GLU A 163 -27.60 24.40 59.59
C GLU A 163 -26.07 24.36 59.71
N PRO A 164 -25.49 24.60 60.91
CA PRO A 164 -24.07 24.42 61.13
C PRO A 164 -23.63 22.98 60.85
N CYS A 165 -22.37 22.79 60.44
CA CYS A 165 -21.81 21.46 60.28
C CYS A 165 -21.94 20.62 61.55
N PRO A 166 -22.15 19.30 61.44
CA PRO A 166 -22.24 18.42 62.61
C PRO A 166 -20.98 18.50 63.48
N THR A 167 -21.11 18.15 64.75
CA THR A 167 -19.95 18.07 65.65
C THR A 167 -18.86 17.18 65.06
N SER A 168 -17.61 17.62 65.14
CA SER A 168 -16.43 16.98 64.54
C SER A 168 -16.29 17.08 63.01
N TRP A 169 -17.16 17.84 62.34
CA TRP A 169 -17.02 18.20 60.93
C TRP A 169 -16.50 19.63 60.80
N LEU A 170 -15.65 19.87 59.81
CA LEU A 170 -15.09 21.18 59.49
C LEU A 170 -15.89 21.81 58.34
N SER A 171 -16.23 23.10 58.46
CA SER A 171 -16.92 23.84 57.40
C SER A 171 -15.93 24.47 56.43
N PHE A 172 -16.15 24.33 55.13
CA PHE A 172 -15.41 25.03 54.09
C PHE A 172 -16.29 25.19 52.83
N GLU A 173 -16.37 26.42 52.29
CA GLU A 173 -17.03 26.75 51.00
C GLU A 173 -18.40 26.11 50.73
N GLY A 174 -19.30 26.04 51.72
CA GLY A 174 -20.63 25.47 51.48
C GLY A 174 -20.71 23.94 51.62
N SER A 175 -19.62 23.29 52.06
CA SER A 175 -19.59 21.89 52.48
C SER A 175 -19.09 21.71 53.92
N CYS A 176 -19.38 20.53 54.47
CA CYS A 176 -18.91 20.00 55.74
C CYS A 176 -18.02 18.78 55.46
N TYR A 177 -16.87 18.72 56.14
CA TYR A 177 -15.85 17.70 55.94
C TYR A 177 -15.53 16.94 57.22
N PHE A 178 -15.50 15.61 57.15
CA PHE A 178 -15.08 14.76 58.26
C PHE A 178 -13.80 14.03 57.92
N PHE A 179 -12.80 14.14 58.79
CA PHE A 179 -11.51 13.45 58.66
C PHE A 179 -11.50 12.28 59.63
N SER A 180 -11.46 11.06 59.10
CA SER A 180 -11.44 9.88 59.96
C SER A 180 -10.13 9.79 60.76
N VAL A 181 -10.25 9.28 61.99
CA VAL A 181 -9.12 8.77 62.75
C VAL A 181 -8.84 7.29 62.42
N PRO A 182 -9.84 6.38 62.35
CA PRO A 182 -9.60 5.01 61.94
C PRO A 182 -9.28 4.90 60.45
N LYS A 183 -8.67 3.77 60.08
CA LYS A 183 -8.28 3.43 58.71
C LYS A 183 -9.11 2.26 58.23
N THR A 184 -9.36 2.20 56.93
CA THR A 184 -10.21 1.16 56.34
C THR A 184 -9.96 1.06 54.82
N THR A 185 -10.61 0.11 54.16
CA THR A 185 -10.58 -0.02 52.69
C THR A 185 -11.40 1.08 52.03
N TRP A 186 -11.12 1.39 50.76
CA TRP A 186 -11.83 2.44 50.04
C TRP A 186 -13.36 2.22 50.01
N ALA A 187 -13.79 0.97 49.79
CA ALA A 187 -15.21 0.62 49.73
C ALA A 187 -15.92 0.81 51.08
N ALA A 188 -15.28 0.39 52.17
CA ALA A 188 -15.81 0.60 53.52
C ALA A 188 -15.83 2.08 53.90
N ALA A 189 -14.81 2.85 53.49
CA ALA A 189 -14.76 4.29 53.68
C ALA A 189 -15.93 5.01 52.99
N GLN A 190 -16.24 4.64 51.74
CA GLN A 190 -17.43 5.14 51.04
C GLN A 190 -18.72 4.77 51.78
N GLY A 191 -18.82 3.55 52.31
CA GLY A 191 -19.93 3.12 53.16
C GLY A 191 -20.10 4.01 54.40
N HIS A 192 -19.02 4.27 55.13
CA HIS A 192 -19.07 5.15 56.31
C HIS A 192 -19.49 6.59 55.98
N CYS A 193 -19.09 7.11 54.83
CA CYS A 193 -19.59 8.41 54.39
C CYS A 193 -21.08 8.35 54.05
N ALA A 194 -21.52 7.32 53.34
CA ALA A 194 -22.94 7.14 53.01
C ALA A 194 -23.82 7.04 54.26
N ASP A 195 -23.38 6.32 55.30
CA ASP A 195 -24.08 6.23 56.60
C ASP A 195 -24.26 7.61 57.27
N ALA A 196 -23.35 8.55 57.00
CA ALA A 196 -23.41 9.94 57.47
C ALA A 196 -24.15 10.90 56.52
N SER A 197 -24.85 10.36 55.52
CA SER A 197 -25.46 11.11 54.41
C SER A 197 -24.45 12.01 53.69
N ALA A 198 -23.26 11.47 53.47
CA ALA A 198 -22.11 12.10 52.82
C ALA A 198 -21.54 11.16 51.75
N HIS A 199 -20.54 11.62 51.02
CA HIS A 199 -19.73 10.81 50.11
C HIS A 199 -18.25 10.97 50.45
N LEU A 200 -17.39 10.07 49.95
CA LEU A 200 -15.96 10.37 49.96
C LEU A 200 -15.70 11.69 49.23
N VAL A 201 -14.78 12.49 49.75
CA VAL A 201 -14.53 13.86 49.28
C VAL A 201 -14.25 13.93 47.78
N ILE A 202 -14.82 14.94 47.13
CA ILE A 202 -14.62 15.23 45.71
C ILE A 202 -13.86 16.54 45.61
N VAL A 203 -12.61 16.50 45.16
CA VAL A 203 -11.77 17.71 45.15
C VAL A 203 -12.01 18.51 43.87
N GLY A 204 -12.77 19.60 44.00
CA GLY A 204 -13.21 20.45 42.89
C GLY A 204 -12.21 21.53 42.47
N GLY A 205 -11.19 21.83 43.28
CA GLY A 205 -10.22 22.87 42.95
C GLY A 205 -9.10 23.08 43.97
N LEU A 206 -8.26 24.09 43.69
CA LEU A 206 -7.03 24.36 44.44
C LEU A 206 -7.30 24.85 45.87
N GLU A 207 -8.33 25.68 46.08
CA GLU A 207 -8.67 26.21 47.42
C GLU A 207 -9.12 25.09 48.36
N GLU A 208 -10.00 24.21 47.87
CA GLU A 208 -10.44 23.00 48.57
C GLU A 208 -9.27 22.06 48.84
N GLN A 209 -8.43 21.77 47.84
CA GLN A 209 -7.21 20.98 48.02
C GLN A 209 -6.31 21.55 49.13
N GLY A 210 -6.15 22.87 49.17
CA GLY A 210 -5.40 23.56 50.22
C GLY A 210 -6.05 23.39 51.61
N PHE A 211 -7.37 23.52 51.70
CA PHE A 211 -8.12 23.26 52.92
C PHE A 211 -7.94 21.81 53.41
N LEU A 212 -8.09 20.82 52.53
CA LEU A 212 -7.93 19.40 52.87
C LEU A 212 -6.52 19.12 53.38
N THR A 213 -5.50 19.59 52.65
CA THR A 213 -4.07 19.38 52.98
C THR A 213 -3.74 19.87 54.39
N ARG A 214 -4.19 21.08 54.76
CA ARG A 214 -3.95 21.67 56.08
C ARG A 214 -4.61 20.92 57.23
N ASN A 215 -5.71 20.22 56.97
CA ASN A 215 -6.49 19.51 57.99
C ASN A 215 -6.21 18.00 58.06
N THR A 216 -5.35 17.47 57.19
CA THR A 216 -4.95 16.05 57.24
C THR A 216 -4.31 15.63 58.56
N GLY A 217 -3.64 16.57 59.26
CA GLY A 217 -2.84 16.26 60.44
C GLY A 217 -1.65 15.34 60.12
N GLY A 218 -1.13 15.39 58.88
CA GLY A 218 -0.01 14.56 58.43
C GLY A 218 -0.33 13.08 58.29
N ARG A 219 -1.60 12.72 58.06
CA ARG A 219 -2.08 11.35 57.76
C ARG A 219 -2.48 11.22 56.28
N GLY A 220 -2.54 9.99 55.77
CA GLY A 220 -3.07 9.68 54.44
C GLY A 220 -4.56 9.39 54.48
N TYR A 221 -5.29 9.76 53.42
CA TYR A 221 -6.75 9.63 53.35
C TYR A 221 -7.23 9.19 51.97
N TRP A 222 -8.21 8.29 51.92
CA TRP A 222 -8.98 8.00 50.73
C TRP A 222 -9.75 9.23 50.23
N LEU A 223 -9.73 9.42 48.92
CA LEU A 223 -10.55 10.37 48.19
C LEU A 223 -11.67 9.63 47.48
N GLY A 224 -12.72 10.35 47.08
CA GLY A 224 -13.84 9.81 46.32
C GLY A 224 -13.50 9.57 44.85
N LEU A 225 -12.26 9.20 44.51
CA LEU A 225 -11.79 9.06 43.14
C LEU A 225 -11.33 7.62 42.88
N ARG A 226 -11.76 7.07 41.75
CA ARG A 226 -11.42 5.71 41.29
C ARG A 226 -11.08 5.67 39.81
N ALA A 227 -10.24 4.73 39.41
CA ALA A 227 -9.92 4.46 38.02
C ALA A 227 -11.13 3.87 37.28
N VAL A 228 -11.23 4.21 36.00
CA VAL A 228 -12.15 3.61 35.04
C VAL A 228 -11.33 2.73 34.10
N ARG A 229 -11.52 1.41 34.17
CA ARG A 229 -10.82 0.46 33.30
C ARG A 229 -11.67 0.03 32.11
N HIS A 230 -11.04 -0.05 30.95
CA HIS A 230 -11.59 -0.70 29.77
C HIS A 230 -10.52 -1.63 29.19
N LEU A 231 -10.88 -2.89 28.94
CA LEU A 231 -9.96 -3.92 28.43
C LEU A 231 -8.64 -4.03 29.23
N GLY A 232 -8.73 -3.96 30.57
CA GLY A 232 -7.59 -4.07 31.48
C GLY A 232 -6.71 -2.82 31.61
N LYS A 233 -7.00 -1.75 30.86
CA LYS A 233 -6.24 -0.49 30.91
C LYS A 233 -7.04 0.63 31.57
N VAL A 234 -6.39 1.43 32.42
CA VAL A 234 -6.96 2.67 32.94
C VAL A 234 -7.20 3.63 31.76
N GLN A 235 -8.44 4.09 31.60
CA GLN A 235 -8.84 5.08 30.59
C GLN A 235 -8.97 6.49 31.18
N GLY A 236 -9.07 6.58 32.50
CA GLY A 236 -9.25 7.82 33.23
C GLY A 236 -9.69 7.55 34.65
N TYR A 237 -10.09 8.61 35.35
CA TYR A 237 -10.56 8.56 36.72
C TYR A 237 -11.93 9.24 36.83
N GLN A 238 -12.76 8.73 37.75
CA GLN A 238 -14.11 9.19 37.97
C GLN A 238 -14.37 9.34 39.47
N TRP A 239 -14.99 10.45 39.84
CA TRP A 239 -15.41 10.73 41.20
C TRP A 239 -16.63 9.87 41.60
N VAL A 240 -16.91 9.75 42.89
CA VAL A 240 -18.04 8.97 43.43
C VAL A 240 -19.42 9.49 43.02
N ASP A 241 -19.52 10.73 42.52
CA ASP A 241 -20.72 11.30 41.91
C ASP A 241 -20.87 10.96 40.41
N GLY A 242 -19.91 10.23 39.83
CA GLY A 242 -19.89 9.85 38.42
C GLY A 242 -19.23 10.88 37.49
N VAL A 243 -18.74 12.00 37.99
CA VAL A 243 -18.08 13.03 37.17
C VAL A 243 -16.64 12.63 36.87
N SER A 244 -16.22 12.77 35.62
CA SER A 244 -14.82 12.52 35.20
C SER A 244 -13.86 13.54 35.83
N LEU A 245 -12.64 13.10 36.11
CA LEU A 245 -11.59 13.94 36.71
C LEU A 245 -11.27 15.17 35.84
N SER A 246 -11.40 16.36 36.43
CA SER A 246 -11.14 17.65 35.78
C SER A 246 -10.01 18.47 36.43
N PHE A 247 -9.82 18.30 37.74
CA PHE A 247 -8.72 18.87 38.52
C PHE A 247 -7.91 17.73 39.14
N SER A 248 -6.59 17.88 39.23
CA SER A 248 -5.75 16.87 39.89
C SER A 248 -4.61 17.47 40.68
N HIS A 249 -4.19 16.74 41.71
CA HIS A 249 -3.05 17.10 42.55
C HIS A 249 -2.11 15.91 42.75
N TRP A 250 -1.86 15.17 41.67
CA TRP A 250 -1.01 13.98 41.66
C TRP A 250 0.40 14.25 42.19
N ASN A 251 0.93 13.30 42.94
CA ASN A 251 2.33 13.28 43.29
C ASN A 251 3.21 13.06 42.04
N GLN A 252 4.47 13.45 42.13
CA GLN A 252 5.40 13.24 41.02
C GLN A 252 5.53 11.74 40.71
N GLY A 253 5.23 11.37 39.46
CA GLY A 253 5.25 9.98 38.99
C GLY A 253 3.91 9.26 39.07
N GLU A 254 2.89 9.90 39.65
CA GLU A 254 1.55 9.33 39.78
C GLU A 254 0.56 9.86 38.72
N PRO A 255 -0.51 9.10 38.41
CA PRO A 255 -0.74 7.72 38.85
C PRO A 255 0.12 6.70 38.08
N ASN A 256 0.60 5.67 38.76
CA ASN A 256 1.56 4.71 38.19
C ASN A 256 0.99 3.29 37.95
N ASP A 257 -0.23 3.01 38.42
CA ASP A 257 -0.92 1.73 38.38
C ASP A 257 -0.02 0.56 38.82
N ALA A 258 0.55 0.64 40.03
CA ALA A 258 1.58 -0.31 40.45
C ALA A 258 1.06 -1.74 40.37
N ARG A 259 1.74 -2.57 39.59
CA ARG A 259 1.40 -3.98 39.35
C ARG A 259 0.00 -4.17 38.73
N GLY A 260 -0.61 -3.14 38.14
CA GLY A 260 -1.92 -3.19 37.50
C GLY A 260 -3.08 -3.37 38.48
N ARG A 261 -2.94 -2.90 39.73
CA ARG A 261 -3.88 -3.17 40.83
C ARG A 261 -4.32 -1.92 41.59
N GLU A 262 -3.93 -0.73 41.14
CA GLU A 262 -4.18 0.52 41.87
C GLU A 262 -5.35 1.25 41.23
N ASP A 263 -6.54 1.02 41.78
CA ASP A 263 -7.80 1.53 41.23
C ASP A 263 -8.44 2.64 42.08
N CYS A 264 -7.95 2.88 43.29
CA CYS A 264 -8.51 3.84 44.21
C CYS A 264 -7.47 4.91 44.54
N VAL A 265 -7.90 6.14 44.79
CA VAL A 265 -6.97 7.24 44.99
C VAL A 265 -6.98 7.71 46.43
N MET A 266 -5.78 7.90 46.97
CA MET A 266 -5.56 8.47 48.28
C MET A 266 -4.74 9.76 48.19
N MET A 267 -4.96 10.67 49.13
CA MET A 267 -4.11 11.80 49.40
C MET A 267 -3.03 11.41 50.40
N LEU A 268 -1.77 11.62 50.04
CA LEU A 268 -0.60 11.43 50.87
C LEU A 268 -0.54 12.49 51.98
N ARG A 269 0.34 12.26 52.96
CA ARG A 269 0.60 13.21 54.05
C ARG A 269 1.07 14.58 53.58
N THR A 270 1.60 14.67 52.36
CA THR A 270 2.04 15.90 51.71
C THR A 270 0.90 16.70 51.07
N GLY A 271 -0.30 16.13 50.98
CA GLY A 271 -1.43 16.67 50.21
C GLY A 271 -1.47 16.22 48.75
N LEU A 272 -0.39 15.63 48.24
CA LEU A 272 -0.34 15.10 46.87
C LEU A 272 -1.04 13.75 46.75
N TRP A 273 -1.53 13.39 45.58
CA TRP A 273 -2.34 12.19 45.38
C TRP A 273 -1.53 11.01 44.85
N ASN A 274 -2.00 9.81 45.15
CA ASN A 274 -1.41 8.53 44.77
C ASN A 274 -2.54 7.53 44.49
N ASP A 275 -2.47 6.78 43.40
CA ASP A 275 -3.30 5.60 43.20
C ASP A 275 -2.79 4.44 44.06
N ALA A 276 -3.71 3.68 44.64
CA ALA A 276 -3.42 2.63 45.59
C ALA A 276 -4.40 1.46 45.43
N PRO A 277 -4.05 0.25 45.92
CA PRO A 277 -4.96 -0.88 45.93
C PRO A 277 -6.17 -0.55 46.80
N CYS A 278 -7.38 -0.71 46.26
CA CYS A 278 -8.63 -0.37 46.95
C CYS A 278 -8.85 -1.17 48.25
N ASP A 279 -8.21 -2.34 48.36
CA ASP A 279 -8.22 -3.23 49.51
C ASP A 279 -7.17 -2.86 50.57
N SER A 280 -6.39 -1.79 50.37
CA SER A 280 -5.47 -1.26 51.38
C SER A 280 -6.23 -0.71 52.59
N GLU A 281 -5.80 -1.08 53.80
CA GLU A 281 -6.36 -0.58 55.07
C GLU A 281 -5.43 0.43 55.77
N LYS A 282 -4.53 1.07 55.01
CA LYS A 282 -3.45 1.91 55.56
C LYS A 282 -3.86 3.36 55.78
N ASP A 283 -4.98 3.79 55.21
CA ASP A 283 -5.34 5.19 55.08
C ASP A 283 -6.70 5.46 55.74
N GLY A 284 -6.83 6.68 56.28
CA GLY A 284 -8.11 7.20 56.73
C GLY A 284 -9.01 7.52 55.54
N TRP A 285 -10.09 8.23 55.77
CA TRP A 285 -10.94 8.75 54.70
C TRP A 285 -11.50 10.12 55.05
N ILE A 286 -11.85 10.87 54.01
CA ILE A 286 -12.49 12.17 54.17
C ILE A 286 -13.89 12.05 53.59
N CYS A 287 -14.89 12.35 54.41
CA CYS A 287 -16.27 12.51 53.94
C CYS A 287 -16.57 13.97 53.68
N GLU A 288 -17.43 14.21 52.69
CA GLU A 288 -17.97 15.51 52.34
C GLU A 288 -19.49 15.44 52.19
N LYS A 289 -20.18 16.46 52.68
CA LYS A 289 -21.57 16.74 52.35
C LYS A 289 -21.81 18.24 52.32
N ARG A 290 -22.78 18.70 51.54
CA ARG A 290 -23.17 20.11 51.53
C ARG A 290 -23.75 20.53 52.89
N HIS A 291 -23.64 21.82 53.20
CA HIS A 291 -24.45 22.42 54.27
C HIS A 291 -25.92 22.14 54.00
N ASN A 292 -26.68 21.90 55.07
CA ASN A 292 -28.13 21.77 54.98
C ASN A 292 -28.74 23.18 54.88
N CYS A 293 -28.78 23.66 53.65
CA CYS A 293 -29.57 24.79 53.15
C CYS A 293 -30.31 24.29 51.88
#